data_AF-A0AAW6NQC1-F1
#
_entry.id   AF-A0AAW6NQC1-F1
#
_cell.length_a   1.000
_cell.length_b   1.000
_cell.length_c   1.000
_cell.angle_alpha   90.00
_cell.angle_beta   90.00
_cell.angle_gamma   90.00
#
_symmetry.space_group_name_H-M   'P 1'
#
loop_
_entity.id
_entity.type
_entity.pdbx_description
1 polymer ?
#
loop_
_entity_poly.entity_id
_entity_poly.type
_entity_poly.pdbx_seq_one_letter_code
_entity_poly.pdbx_strand_id
1 'polypeptide(L)'
;MTIFGGKLAAVSWSDALEEKAISVHEILPSPNDTVLLFDSTGEGWLIGWRSMWMTFGQKETGSWQWTFQNGDIDIDDVVITHWAPMPEEPEAAQ
;
A
#
# COMPACT_ATOMS: atom_id res chain seq x y z
N MET A 1 14.89 40.00 7.13
CA MET A 1 13.77 39.32 7.83
C MET A 1 13.63 37.96 7.19
N THR A 2 14.09 36.92 7.88
CA THR A 2 14.23 35.54 7.40
C THR A 2 13.02 34.72 7.82
N ILE A 3 12.27 34.16 6.87
CA ILE A 3 11.33 33.03 6.99
C ILE A 3 11.16 32.44 5.57
N PHE A 4 11.18 31.15 5.24
CA PHE A 4 11.79 29.91 5.74
C PHE A 4 11.43 28.83 4.69
N GLY A 5 12.25 27.79 4.58
CA GLY A 5 11.77 26.47 4.18
C GLY A 5 11.66 26.23 2.68
N GLY A 6 12.53 25.34 2.18
CA GLY A 6 12.35 24.70 0.89
C GLY A 6 10.91 24.23 0.74
N LYS A 7 10.29 24.59 -0.38
CA LYS A 7 9.05 23.97 -0.83
C LYS A 7 9.38 22.51 -1.06
N LEU A 8 9.25 21.70 -0.01
CA LEU A 8 9.23 20.26 -0.13
C LEU A 8 8.19 19.99 -1.20
N ALA A 9 8.64 19.44 -2.32
CA ALA A 9 7.76 18.84 -3.30
C ALA A 9 7.17 17.58 -2.64
N ALA A 10 6.35 17.78 -1.61
CA ALA A 10 5.20 16.95 -1.38
C ALA A 10 4.26 17.25 -2.56
N VAL A 11 4.63 16.78 -3.76
CA VAL A 11 3.61 16.34 -4.69
C VAL A 11 2.78 15.41 -3.84
N SER A 12 1.53 15.77 -3.57
CA SER A 12 0.70 15.03 -2.63
C SER A 12 0.68 13.59 -3.12
N TRP A 13 1.34 12.67 -2.42
CA TRP A 13 1.37 11.26 -2.80
C TRP A 13 -0.08 10.76 -2.96
N SER A 14 -1.00 11.32 -2.17
CA SER A 14 -2.44 11.17 -2.30
C SER A 14 -2.98 11.39 -3.73
N ASP A 15 -2.60 12.47 -4.41
CA ASP A 15 -3.15 12.83 -5.74
C ASP A 15 -2.69 11.86 -6.84
N ALA A 16 -1.41 11.49 -6.81
CA ALA A 16 -0.84 10.49 -7.73
C ALA A 16 -1.34 9.06 -7.47
N LEU A 17 -1.74 8.75 -6.23
CA LEU A 17 -2.31 7.45 -5.85
C LEU A 17 -3.78 7.35 -6.22
N GLU A 18 -4.55 8.44 -6.14
CA GLU A 18 -5.96 8.47 -6.55
C GLU A 18 -6.12 8.18 -8.06
N GLU A 19 -5.18 8.61 -8.90
CA GLU A 19 -5.19 8.28 -10.34
C GLU A 19 -4.82 6.81 -10.65
N LYS A 20 -4.16 6.12 -9.72
CA LYS A 20 -3.62 4.75 -9.89
C LYS A 20 -4.23 3.71 -8.94
N ALA A 21 -5.28 4.06 -8.21
CA ALA A 21 -5.96 3.15 -7.31
C ALA A 21 -6.69 2.06 -8.10
N ILE A 22 -6.34 0.80 -7.85
CA ILE A 22 -6.92 -0.39 -8.47
C ILE A 22 -7.77 -1.11 -7.44
N SER A 23 -9.01 -1.43 -7.78
CA SER A 23 -9.91 -2.19 -6.90
C SER A 23 -9.35 -3.60 -6.63
N VAL A 24 -9.26 -4.02 -5.36
CA VAL A 24 -8.80 -5.38 -5.01
C VAL A 24 -9.74 -6.48 -5.52
N HIS A 25 -11.00 -6.12 -5.80
CA HIS A 25 -12.01 -7.01 -6.39
C HIS A 25 -11.78 -7.27 -7.88
N GLU A 26 -11.13 -6.35 -8.59
CA GLU A 26 -10.85 -6.50 -10.01
C GLU A 26 -9.50 -7.20 -10.22
N ILE A 27 -8.47 -6.69 -9.55
CA ILE A 27 -7.10 -7.18 -9.68
C ILE A 27 -6.46 -7.13 -8.31
N LEU A 28 -5.89 -8.26 -7.87
CA LEU A 28 -5.06 -8.31 -6.68
C LEU A 28 -3.59 -8.03 -7.02
N PRO A 29 -2.84 -7.36 -6.14
CA PRO A 29 -1.40 -7.17 -6.30
C PRO A 29 -0.68 -8.52 -6.31
N SER A 30 0.53 -8.51 -6.88
CA SER A 30 1.42 -9.65 -6.88
C SER A 30 1.73 -10.11 -5.44
N PRO A 31 1.82 -11.42 -5.20
CA PRO A 31 2.12 -11.92 -3.87
C PRO A 31 3.52 -11.50 -3.42
N ASN A 32 3.63 -11.08 -2.16
CA ASN A 32 4.85 -10.55 -1.53
C ASN A 32 5.42 -9.28 -2.16
N ASP A 33 4.65 -8.58 -2.99
CA ASP A 33 5.02 -7.27 -3.53
C ASP A 33 4.49 -6.18 -2.59
N THR A 34 5.36 -5.23 -2.24
CA THR A 34 4.98 -4.14 -1.32
C THR A 34 4.20 -3.10 -2.10
N VAL A 35 2.99 -2.81 -1.64
CA VAL A 35 2.05 -1.91 -2.28
C VAL A 35 1.36 -1.05 -1.23
N LEU A 36 0.68 -0.01 -1.69
CA LEU A 36 -0.20 0.78 -0.86
C LEU A 36 -1.59 0.17 -0.90
N LEU A 37 -2.21 0.00 0.26
CA LEU A 37 -3.51 -0.60 0.48
C LEU A 37 -4.41 0.46 1.06
N PHE A 38 -5.51 0.78 0.37
CA PHE A 38 -6.48 1.74 0.86
C PHE A 38 -7.46 1.03 1.78
N ASP A 39 -7.37 1.38 3.06
CA ASP A 39 -8.33 0.98 4.07
C ASP A 39 -9.54 1.93 4.07
N SER A 40 -10.72 1.35 3.94
CA SER A 40 -11.99 2.09 3.91
C SER A 40 -12.60 2.31 5.30
N THR A 41 -12.13 1.59 6.33
CA THR A 41 -12.66 1.70 7.70
C THR A 41 -11.87 2.66 8.60
N GLY A 42 -10.60 2.94 8.28
CA GLY A 42 -9.66 3.69 9.13
C GLY A 42 -8.99 4.91 8.46
N GLU A 43 -7.68 5.06 8.70
CA GLU A 43 -6.86 6.27 8.43
C GLU A 43 -6.53 6.53 6.94
N GLY A 44 -6.87 5.61 6.03
CA GLY A 44 -6.65 5.74 4.58
C GLY A 44 -5.60 4.78 4.03
N TRP A 45 -4.53 5.31 3.40
CA TRP A 45 -3.53 4.49 2.72
C TRP A 45 -2.51 3.87 3.68
N LEU A 46 -2.38 2.56 3.64
CA LEU A 46 -1.49 1.74 4.45
C LEU A 46 -0.44 1.06 3.58
N ILE A 47 0.78 0.86 4.07
CA ILE A 47 1.79 0.07 3.36
C ILE A 47 1.64 -1.40 3.75
N GLY A 48 1.47 -2.27 2.77
CA GLY A 48 1.34 -3.70 3.00
C GLY A 48 1.59 -4.53 1.75
N TRP A 49 1.40 -5.85 1.85
CA TRP A 49 1.58 -6.78 0.76
C TRP A 49 0.65 -7.99 0.91
N ARG A 50 0.43 -8.69 -0.20
CA ARG A 50 -0.35 -9.92 -0.23
C ARG A 50 0.51 -11.12 0.10
N SER A 51 0.47 -11.62 1.33
CA SER A 51 1.22 -12.83 1.72
C SER A 51 0.39 -14.08 1.44
N MET A 52 0.94 -15.00 0.64
CA MET A 52 0.30 -16.29 0.38
C MET A 52 0.57 -17.28 1.50
N TRP A 53 -0.47 -18.00 1.91
CA TRP A 53 -0.35 -19.09 2.86
C TRP A 53 0.27 -20.29 2.17
N MET A 54 1.39 -20.73 2.71
CA MET A 54 2.08 -21.93 2.30
C MET A 54 1.74 -23.09 3.24
N THR A 55 1.45 -24.26 2.69
CA THR A 55 1.32 -25.48 3.49
C THR A 55 2.69 -26.04 3.88
N PHE A 56 2.71 -26.99 4.80
CA PHE A 56 3.89 -27.77 5.13
C PHE A 56 4.42 -28.46 3.86
N GLY A 57 5.53 -27.97 3.32
CA GLY A 57 6.06 -28.37 2.01
C GLY A 57 6.09 -27.25 0.95
N GLN A 58 5.91 -25.98 1.33
CA GLN A 58 6.02 -24.80 0.46
C GLN A 58 5.07 -24.79 -0.75
N LYS A 59 3.98 -25.56 -0.67
CA LYS A 59 2.95 -25.56 -1.71
C LYS A 59 1.94 -24.45 -1.39
N GLU A 60 1.69 -23.61 -2.38
CA GLU A 60 0.67 -22.56 -2.28
C GLU A 60 -0.71 -23.19 -2.10
N THR A 61 -1.42 -22.74 -1.07
CA THR A 61 -2.76 -23.24 -0.74
C THR A 61 -3.85 -22.51 -1.53
N GLY A 62 -3.50 -21.42 -2.23
CA GLY A 62 -4.44 -20.47 -2.82
C GLY A 62 -5.05 -19.49 -1.80
N SER A 63 -4.87 -19.75 -0.50
CA SER A 63 -5.23 -18.79 0.56
C SER A 63 -4.14 -17.74 0.70
N TRP A 64 -4.53 -16.51 1.00
CA TRP A 64 -3.63 -15.39 1.21
C TRP A 64 -4.19 -14.49 2.32
N GLN A 65 -3.33 -13.67 2.91
CA GLN A 65 -3.71 -12.62 3.86
C GLN A 65 -3.00 -11.33 3.53
N TRP A 66 -3.58 -10.19 3.91
CA TRP A 66 -2.85 -8.94 3.94
C TRP A 66 -1.83 -8.98 5.06
N THR A 67 -0.65 -8.46 4.79
CA THR A 67 0.36 -8.22 5.81
C THR A 67 0.77 -6.77 5.69
N PHE A 68 0.76 -6.07 6.82
CA PHE A 68 1.06 -4.65 6.85
C PHE A 68 2.49 -4.45 7.34
N GLN A 69 3.14 -3.41 6.84
CA GLN A 69 4.45 -3.01 7.37
C GLN A 69 4.33 -2.60 8.85
N ASN A 70 3.21 -1.96 9.19
CA ASN A 70 2.89 -1.62 10.56
C ASN A 70 2.26 -2.84 11.25
N GLY A 71 3.02 -3.56 12.06
CA GLY A 71 2.59 -4.77 12.73
C GLY A 71 1.53 -4.58 13.84
N ASP A 72 1.16 -3.33 14.13
CA ASP A 72 0.08 -2.97 15.05
C ASP A 72 -1.30 -2.97 14.39
N ILE A 73 -1.37 -3.11 13.06
CA ILE A 73 -2.63 -3.11 12.32
C ILE A 73 -3.21 -4.52 12.34
N ASP A 74 -4.36 -4.65 12.99
CA ASP A 74 -5.12 -5.88 12.99
C ASP A 74 -5.91 -6.01 11.67
N ILE A 75 -5.79 -7.16 11.00
CA ILE A 75 -6.45 -7.38 9.70
C ILE A 75 -7.98 -7.44 9.81
N ASP A 76 -8.50 -7.73 11.01
CA ASP A 76 -9.95 -7.78 11.25
C ASP A 76 -10.58 -6.37 11.35
N ASP A 77 -9.77 -5.34 11.65
CA ASP A 77 -10.23 -3.95 11.82
C ASP A 77 -10.18 -3.14 10.52
N VAL A 78 -9.44 -3.63 9.52
CA VAL A 78 -9.23 -2.93 8.23
C VAL A 78 -9.97 -3.61 7.08
N VAL A 79 -10.61 -2.81 6.25
CA VAL A 79 -11.29 -3.25 5.02
C VAL A 79 -10.60 -2.64 3.82
N ILE A 80 -9.68 -3.42 3.27
CA ILE A 80 -8.92 -3.03 2.07
C ILE A 80 -9.82 -3.13 0.84
N THR A 81 -10.04 -2.00 0.18
CA THR A 81 -10.91 -1.92 -1.02
C THR A 81 -10.13 -1.65 -2.30
N HIS A 82 -9.04 -0.90 -2.20
CA HIS A 82 -8.19 -0.54 -3.32
C HIS A 82 -6.73 -0.74 -2.95
N TRP A 83 -5.89 -0.88 -3.96
CA TRP A 83 -4.45 -0.87 -3.81
C TRP A 83 -3.82 -0.01 -4.90
N ALA A 84 -2.62 0.48 -4.65
CA ALA A 84 -1.84 1.21 -5.62
C ALA A 84 -0.38 0.73 -5.53
N PRO A 85 0.34 0.67 -6.67
CA PRO A 85 1.78 0.42 -6.62
C PRO A 85 2.46 1.50 -5.79
N MET A 86 3.54 1.16 -5.09
CA MET A 86 4.33 2.19 -4.43
C MET A 86 4.75 3.24 -5.46
N PRO A 87 4.57 4.53 -5.18
CA PRO A 87 5.02 5.57 -6.09
C PRO A 87 6.54 5.41 -6.23
N GLU A 88 7.02 5.41 -7.46
CA GLU A 88 8.43 5.68 -7.70
C GLU A 88 8.76 6.98 -6.97
N GLU A 89 9.74 6.94 -6.07
CA GLU A 89 10.23 8.16 -5.40
C GLU A 89 10.39 9.20 -6.50
N PRO A 90 9.85 10.42 -6.34
CA PRO A 90 10.01 11.44 -7.36
C PRO A 90 11.51 11.55 -7.59
N GLU A 91 11.94 11.18 -8.80
CA GLU A 91 13.34 11.23 -9.22
C GLU A 91 13.86 12.56 -8.71
N ALA A 92 14.72 12.51 -7.69
CA ALA A 92 15.12 13.68 -6.95
C ALA A 92 15.64 14.65 -8.00
N ALA A 93 14.85 15.70 -8.28
CA ALA A 93 15.09 16.59 -9.41
C ALA A 93 16.53 17.09 -9.31
N GLN A 94 17.41 16.52 -10.13
CA GLN A 94 18.80 16.94 -10.24
C GLN A 94 18.87 18.24 -11.02
#